data_AF-A0A174MIN3-F1
#
_entry.id   AF-A0A174MIN3-F1
#
_cell.length_a   1.000
_cell.length_b   1.000
_cell.length_c   1.000
_cell.angle_alpha   90.00
_cell.angle_beta   90.00
_cell.angle_gamma   90.00
#
_symmetry.space_group_name_H-M   'P 1'
#
loop_
_entity.id
_entity.type
_entity.pdbx_description
1 polymer ?
#
loop_
_entity_poly.entity_id
_entity_poly.type
_entity_poly.pdbx_seq_one_letter_code
_entity_poly.pdbx_strand_id
1 'polypeptide(L)'
;MSFSSNMLNAIARLDNAYGETMKDDTFKEKVGRVSVREISRTARERRAGSLGFAEALLLEYNKKSKYSLPFEKLYTHKTPKKRETSTEDESCQSSTPEGQLDLFSTDQDNAQALPNE
;
A
#
# COMPACT_ATOMS: atom_id res chain seq x y z
N MET A 1 -4.59 -4.50 -1.35
CA MET A 1 -3.57 -3.63 -0.69
C MET A 1 -4.28 -2.58 0.14
N SER A 2 -3.92 -2.44 1.41
CA SER A 2 -4.52 -1.44 2.31
C SER A 2 -4.03 -0.02 1.97
N PHE A 3 -4.72 0.99 2.50
CA PHE A 3 -4.34 2.39 2.38
C PHE A 3 -2.91 2.67 2.88
N SER A 4 -2.58 2.20 4.08
CA SER A 4 -1.26 2.39 4.69
C SER A 4 -0.17 1.68 3.87
N SER A 5 -0.45 0.47 3.36
CA SER A 5 0.48 -0.24 2.48
C SER A 5 0.74 0.55 1.20
N ASN A 6 -0.29 1.15 0.59
CA ASN A 6 -0.10 1.95 -0.63
C ASN A 6 0.77 3.20 -0.37
N MET A 7 0.59 3.86 0.78
CA MET A 7 1.39 5.01 1.18
C MET A 7 2.85 4.64 1.44
N LEU A 8 3.11 3.59 2.22
CA LEU A 8 4.47 3.16 2.53
C LEU A 8 5.21 2.68 1.28
N ASN A 9 4.55 1.90 0.41
CA ASN A 9 5.12 1.49 -0.86
C ASN A 9 5.41 2.68 -1.80
N ALA A 10 4.64 3.75 -1.71
CA ALA A 10 4.90 4.97 -2.47
C ALA A 10 6.19 5.67 -2.01
N ILE A 11 6.38 5.80 -0.70
CA ILE A 11 7.59 6.38 -0.11
C ILE A 11 8.81 5.55 -0.48
N ALA A 12 8.73 4.21 -0.34
CA ALA A 12 9.81 3.32 -0.73
C ALA A 12 10.19 3.46 -2.21
N ARG A 13 9.21 3.68 -3.10
CA ARG A 13 9.48 3.92 -4.53
C ARG A 13 10.19 5.25 -4.77
N LEU A 14 9.82 6.30 -4.04
CA LEU A 14 10.49 7.60 -4.13
C LEU A 14 11.93 7.51 -3.64
N ASP A 15 12.16 6.83 -2.52
CA ASP A 15 13.49 6.61 -1.97
C ASP A 15 14.37 5.80 -2.93
N ASN A 16 13.86 4.69 -3.47
CA ASN A 16 14.60 3.90 -4.46
C ASN A 16 14.91 4.67 -5.76
N ALA A 17 14.02 5.57 -6.21
CA ALA A 17 14.19 6.31 -7.45
C ALA A 17 15.07 7.56 -7.30
N TYR A 18 14.97 8.23 -6.16
CA TYR A 18 15.53 9.56 -5.95
C TYR A 18 16.48 9.69 -4.77
N GLY A 19 16.67 8.66 -3.92
CA GLY A 19 17.43 8.67 -2.66
C GLY A 19 18.40 9.84 -2.48
N GLU A 20 19.56 9.82 -3.15
CA GLU A 20 20.59 10.88 -3.00
C GLU A 20 20.21 12.24 -3.65
N THR A 21 19.31 12.23 -4.62
CA THR A 21 18.83 13.43 -5.32
C THR A 21 17.69 14.16 -4.60
N MET A 22 17.03 13.48 -3.67
CA MET A 22 15.90 13.97 -2.91
C MET A 22 16.37 14.40 -1.52
N LYS A 23 16.00 15.62 -1.10
CA LYS A 23 16.35 16.11 0.24
C LYS A 23 15.22 15.81 1.22
N ASP A 24 15.53 15.01 2.24
CA ASP A 24 14.55 14.59 3.25
C ASP A 24 13.91 15.76 3.99
N ASP A 25 14.68 16.78 4.37
CA ASP A 25 14.15 17.93 5.09
C ASP A 25 13.15 18.73 4.25
N THR A 26 13.47 18.95 2.98
CA THR A 26 12.56 19.59 2.02
C THR A 26 11.31 18.74 1.79
N PHE A 27 11.48 17.41 1.70
CA PHE A 27 10.35 16.51 1.52
C PHE A 27 9.40 16.53 2.71
N LYS A 28 9.93 16.38 3.93
CA LYS A 28 9.16 16.45 5.18
C LYS A 28 8.45 17.79 5.30
N GLU A 29 9.12 18.91 5.00
CA GLU A 29 8.50 20.24 5.09
C GLU A 29 7.35 20.41 4.10
N LYS A 30 7.51 19.95 2.85
CA LYS A 30 6.50 20.13 1.80
C LYS A 30 5.34 19.16 1.96
N VAL A 31 5.64 17.86 2.02
CA VAL A 31 4.61 16.82 2.12
C VAL A 31 3.95 16.84 3.48
N GLY A 32 4.69 17.13 4.56
CA GLY A 32 4.14 17.21 5.91
C GLY A 32 3.17 18.37 6.14
N ARG A 33 3.17 19.40 5.27
CA ARG A 33 2.18 20.48 5.29
C ARG A 33 0.85 20.09 4.65
N VAL A 34 0.84 19.05 3.82
CA VAL A 34 -0.38 18.62 3.10
C VAL A 34 -1.06 17.51 3.88
N SER A 35 -2.38 17.60 3.98
CA SER A 35 -3.13 16.58 4.69
C SER A 35 -3.07 15.25 3.96
N VAL A 36 -3.04 14.15 4.72
CA VAL A 36 -3.09 12.79 4.17
C VAL A 36 -4.33 12.60 3.30
N ARG A 37 -5.45 13.27 3.64
CA ARG A 37 -6.70 13.23 2.87
C ARG A 37 -6.57 13.88 1.50
N GLU A 38 -5.86 15.01 1.40
CA GLU A 38 -5.58 15.68 0.13
C GLU A 38 -4.65 14.82 -0.73
N ILE A 39 -3.56 14.29 -0.16
CA ILE A 39 -2.66 13.37 -0.87
C ILE A 39 -3.45 12.18 -1.43
N SER A 40 -4.35 11.61 -0.63
CA SER A 40 -5.20 10.49 -1.02
C SER A 40 -6.20 10.83 -2.12
N ARG A 41 -6.67 12.08 -2.18
CA ARG A 41 -7.55 12.55 -3.26
C ARG A 41 -6.76 12.68 -4.55
N THR A 42 -5.63 13.40 -4.53
CA THR A 42 -4.77 13.59 -5.70
C THR A 42 -4.22 12.26 -6.22
N ALA A 43 -3.86 11.34 -5.32
CA ALA A 43 -3.41 10.00 -5.70
C ALA A 43 -4.48 9.26 -6.50
N ARG A 44 -5.74 9.25 -6.03
CA ARG A 44 -6.85 8.59 -6.72
C ARG A 44 -7.22 9.24 -8.05
N GLU A 45 -7.10 10.56 -8.16
CA GLU A 45 -7.32 11.30 -9.42
C GLU A 45 -6.26 10.95 -10.48
N ARG A 46 -5.05 10.57 -10.06
CA ARG A 46 -3.96 10.18 -10.98
C ARG A 46 -3.98 8.68 -11.30
N ARG A 47 -3.82 7.83 -10.29
CA ARG A 47 -3.75 6.38 -10.46
C ARG A 47 -4.10 5.63 -9.17
N ALA A 48 -4.82 4.52 -9.28
CA ALA A 48 -5.05 3.63 -8.14
C ALA A 48 -3.74 2.94 -7.69
N GLY A 49 -3.61 2.68 -6.39
CA GLY A 49 -2.49 1.96 -5.79
C GLY A 49 -1.29 2.84 -5.43
N SER A 50 -0.17 2.21 -5.04
CA SER A 50 1.03 2.90 -4.53
C SER A 50 1.66 3.88 -5.52
N LEU A 51 1.50 3.65 -6.84
CA LEU A 51 2.10 4.54 -7.83
C LEU A 51 1.42 5.92 -7.86
N GLY A 52 0.09 5.97 -7.72
CA GLY A 52 -0.62 7.26 -7.65
C GLY A 52 -0.26 8.05 -6.40
N PHE A 53 -0.03 7.37 -5.27
CA PHE A 53 0.51 8.01 -4.08
C PHE A 53 1.91 8.57 -4.33
N ALA A 54 2.79 7.81 -4.99
CA ALA A 54 4.14 8.28 -5.28
C ALA A 54 4.13 9.50 -6.21
N GLU A 55 3.25 9.52 -7.21
CA GLU A 55 3.06 10.69 -8.07
C GLU A 55 2.50 11.91 -7.32
N ALA A 56 1.52 11.70 -6.43
CA ALA A 56 0.94 12.78 -5.64
C ALA A 56 1.98 13.42 -4.70
N LEU A 57 2.78 12.59 -4.04
CA LEU A 57 3.89 13.01 -3.17
C LEU A 57 4.98 13.76 -3.97
N LEU A 58 5.36 13.23 -5.13
CA LEU A 58 6.34 13.85 -6.02
C LEU A 58 5.85 15.21 -6.54
N LEU A 59 4.56 15.32 -6.85
CA LEU A 59 3.96 16.56 -7.31
C LEU A 59 4.02 17.65 -6.24
N GLU A 60 3.70 17.31 -4.99
CA GLU A 60 3.78 18.29 -3.90
C GLU A 60 5.23 18.66 -3.57
N TYR A 61 6.17 17.71 -3.67
CA TYR A 61 7.59 18.01 -3.55
C TYR A 61 8.08 18.98 -4.64
N ASN A 62 7.70 18.73 -5.90
CA ASN A 62 8.10 19.54 -7.04
C ASN A 62 7.46 20.94 -7.05
N LYS A 63 6.31 21.10 -6.40
CA LYS A 63 5.62 22.38 -6.27
C LYS A 63 6.56 23.43 -5.64
N LYS A 64 6.83 24.50 -6.39
CA LYS A 64 7.74 25.59 -5.99
C LYS A 64 9.16 25.10 -5.60
N SER A 65 9.62 23.96 -6.13
CA SER A 65 10.99 23.49 -5.92
C SER A 65 11.96 24.15 -6.91
N LYS A 66 13.13 24.56 -6.44
CA LYS A 66 14.24 25.01 -7.30
C LYS A 66 14.88 23.84 -8.08
N TYR A 67 14.72 22.62 -7.55
CA TYR A 67 15.20 21.38 -8.14
C TYR A 67 14.01 20.42 -8.23
N SER A 68 13.37 20.37 -9.39
CA SER A 68 12.28 19.45 -9.68
C SER A 68 12.82 18.08 -10.06
N LEU A 69 12.25 17.04 -9.47
CA LEU A 69 12.60 15.65 -9.74
C LEU A 69 11.77 15.14 -10.94
N PRO A 70 12.40 14.48 -11.93
CA PRO A 70 11.71 14.03 -13.14
C PRO A 70 10.82 12.81 -12.86
N PHE A 71 9.56 12.84 -13.28
CA PHE A 71 8.60 11.73 -13.11
C PHE A 71 9.05 10.43 -13.78
N GLU A 72 9.89 10.51 -14.81
CA GLU A 72 10.34 9.35 -15.59
C GLU A 72 11.04 8.30 -14.72
N LYS A 73 11.86 8.72 -13.74
CA LYS A 73 12.53 7.81 -12.78
C LYS A 73 11.54 7.00 -11.93
N LEU A 74 10.32 7.48 -11.75
CA LEU A 74 9.28 6.76 -11.01
C LEU A 74 8.64 5.63 -11.83
N TYR A 75 8.71 5.72 -13.16
CA TYR A 75 8.16 4.74 -14.09
C TYR A 75 9.20 3.75 -14.62
N THR A 76 10.49 4.03 -14.46
CA THR A 76 11.54 3.10 -14.89
C THR A 76 11.49 1.82 -14.08
N HIS A 77 11.05 0.73 -14.73
CA HIS A 77 11.03 -0.62 -14.17
C HIS A 77 12.43 -1.24 -14.10
N LYS A 78 13.36 -0.66 -13.32
CA LYS A 78 14.64 -1.31 -13.07
C LYS A 78 15.07 -1.10 -11.63
N THR A 79 14.87 -2.14 -10.84
CA THR A 79 15.52 -2.35 -9.56
C THR A 79 17.01 -2.63 -9.81
N PRO A 80 17.97 -1.78 -9.39
CA PRO A 80 19.24 -2.32 -8.98
C PRO A 80 19.00 -2.90 -7.58
N LYS A 81 18.77 -4.22 -7.51
CA LYS A 81 18.83 -4.94 -6.24
C LYS A 81 20.20 -4.67 -5.61
N LYS A 82 20.25 -3.85 -4.56
CA LYS A 82 21.39 -3.82 -3.65
C LYS A 82 20.87 -3.91 -2.21
N ARG A 83 20.87 -5.17 -1.73
CA ARG A 83 21.32 -5.67 -0.41
C ARG A 83 21.12 -4.74 0.81
N GLU A 84 20.59 -5.13 1.96
CA GLU A 84 20.01 -6.36 2.53
C GLU A 84 19.17 -5.89 3.72
N THR A 85 17.91 -6.31 3.83
CA THR A 85 17.27 -6.54 5.13
C THR A 85 16.14 -7.52 4.90
N SER A 86 16.30 -8.68 5.50
CA SER A 86 15.47 -9.87 5.41
C SER A 86 14.06 -9.57 5.91
N THR A 87 13.07 -9.68 5.04
CA THR A 87 11.83 -10.37 5.43
C THR A 87 11.22 -10.96 4.16
N GLU A 88 11.12 -12.27 4.20
CA GLU A 88 10.54 -13.13 3.19
C GLU A 88 9.06 -12.76 3.02
N ASP A 89 8.60 -12.73 1.77
CA ASP A 89 7.53 -13.60 1.27
C ASP A 89 6.78 -12.99 0.08
N GLU A 90 6.96 -13.69 -1.04
CA GLU A 90 5.95 -14.02 -2.04
C GLU A 90 5.32 -12.90 -2.88
N SER A 91 5.86 -12.77 -4.10
CA SER A 91 5.01 -12.54 -5.26
C SER A 91 4.31 -13.85 -5.62
N CYS A 92 2.97 -13.89 -5.64
CA CYS A 92 2.20 -14.57 -6.67
C CYS A 92 0.68 -14.39 -6.49
N GLN A 93 0.06 -13.94 -7.58
CA GLN A 93 -1.18 -14.45 -8.19
C GLN A 93 -2.54 -14.32 -7.47
N SER A 94 -3.48 -13.74 -8.24
CA SER A 94 -4.92 -14.01 -8.32
C SER A 94 -5.67 -14.45 -7.06
N SER A 95 -6.60 -13.61 -6.60
CA SER A 95 -7.66 -14.04 -5.68
C SER A 95 -9.00 -13.44 -6.10
N THR A 96 -9.83 -14.24 -6.76
CA THR A 96 -11.29 -14.19 -6.58
C THR A 96 -11.60 -14.80 -5.20
N PRO A 97 -12.34 -14.13 -4.30
CA PRO A 97 -12.88 -14.74 -3.09
C PRO A 97 -14.16 -15.51 -3.48
N GLU A 98 -14.71 -16.50 -2.76
CA GLU A 98 -15.13 -16.50 -1.37
C GLU A 98 -15.31 -17.96 -0.91
N GLY A 99 -14.68 -18.30 0.22
CA GLY A 99 -14.98 -19.52 0.95
C GLY A 99 -16.13 -19.26 1.91
N GLN A 100 -17.23 -19.99 1.75
CA GLN A 100 -18.26 -20.15 2.78
C GLN A 100 -18.37 -21.64 3.09
N LEU A 101 -17.79 -22.06 4.21
CA LEU A 101 -18.05 -23.35 4.85
C LEU A 101 -18.02 -23.09 6.36
N ASP A 102 -19.19 -22.83 6.93
CA ASP A 102 -19.36 -22.71 8.39
C ASP A 102 -19.76 -24.08 8.96
N LEU A 103 -19.08 -24.44 10.05
CA LEU A 103 -18.65 -25.78 10.45
C LEU A 103 -19.44 -26.32 11.66
N PHE A 104 -20.65 -25.84 11.93
CA PHE A 104 -21.44 -26.35 13.06
C PHE A 104 -22.23 -27.60 12.67
N SER A 105 -21.54 -28.75 12.63
CA SER A 105 -22.15 -30.05 12.93
C SER A 105 -22.10 -30.27 14.44
N THR A 106 -23.23 -30.57 15.06
CA THR A 106 -23.24 -31.20 16.39
C THR A 106 -24.28 -32.30 16.33
N ASP A 107 -23.81 -33.52 16.11
CA ASP A 107 -24.60 -34.73 16.18
C ASP A 107 -24.76 -35.20 17.64
N GLN A 108 -25.98 -35.68 17.90
CA GLN A 108 -26.36 -36.86 18.71
C GLN A 108 -26.46 -36.87 20.25
N ASP A 109 -27.67 -37.32 20.63
CA ASP A 109 -28.06 -38.28 21.68
C ASP A 109 -28.05 -37.86 23.16
N ASN A 110 -29.25 -37.76 23.76
CA ASN A 110 -29.57 -38.51 24.98
C ASN A 110 -31.10 -38.61 25.23
N ALA A 111 -31.52 -39.78 25.67
CA ALA A 111 -32.89 -40.25 25.86
C ALA A 111 -33.65 -39.61 27.04
N GLN A 112 -34.98 -39.57 26.96
CA GLN A 112 -35.87 -39.72 28.13
C GLN A 112 -37.19 -40.41 27.74
N ALA A 113 -37.43 -41.59 28.34
CA ALA A 113 -38.71 -42.30 28.43
C ALA A 113 -39.68 -41.53 29.38
N LEU A 114 -41.02 -41.59 29.30
CA LEU A 114 -41.97 -42.70 29.47
C LEU A 114 -43.43 -42.21 29.13
N PRO A 115 -44.44 -43.10 29.03
CA PRO A 115 -45.78 -42.87 28.48
C PRO A 115 -46.86 -42.47 29.51
N ASN A 116 -48.08 -42.17 29.01
CA ASN A 116 -49.45 -42.28 29.61
C ASN A 116 -50.32 -41.10 29.07
N GLU A 117 -51.59 -41.20 28.67
CA GLU A 117 -52.63 -42.24 28.61
C GLU A 117 -53.32 -42.24 27.23
#